data_AF-A0A6L6VP50-F1
#
_entry.id   AF-A0A6L6VP50-F1
#
_cell.length_a   1.000
_cell.length_b   1.000
_cell.length_c   1.000
_cell.angle_alpha   90.00
_cell.angle_beta   90.00
_cell.angle_gamma   90.00
#
_symmetry.space_group_name_H-M   'P 1'
#
loop_
_entity.id
_entity.type
_entity.pdbx_description
1 polymer ?
#
loop_
_entity_poly.entity_id
_entity_poly.type
_entity_poly.pdbx_seq_one_letter_code
_entity_poly.pdbx_strand_id
1 'polypeptide(L)'
;MASRWPSRAAARPTPRSPRRRFLAPTSYVSRTTRHRSPPERQSVRDRHEPFLQVIDPAALGGAASYLDETTWLTDACHANPPKPGGEAVRVPGDRARTRIKEAQERGVTLDRSIVSGISRYVLEIGEEFPHPL
;
A
#
# COMPACT_ATOMS: atom_id res chain seq x y z
N MET A 1 51.20 -7.82 -5.75
CA MET A 1 50.42 -9.04 -5.46
C MET A 1 48.99 -8.80 -5.90
N ALA A 2 48.55 -9.51 -6.94
CA ALA A 2 47.29 -9.26 -7.64
C ALA A 2 46.27 -10.37 -7.32
N SER A 3 45.05 -9.99 -6.92
CA SER A 3 43.93 -10.89 -6.63
C SER A 3 42.68 -10.35 -7.33
N ARG A 4 42.57 -10.55 -8.65
CA ARG A 4 41.65 -11.50 -9.32
C ARG A 4 40.18 -11.42 -8.85
N TRP A 5 39.40 -10.66 -9.60
CA TRP A 5 37.94 -10.76 -9.69
C TRP A 5 37.49 -12.14 -10.22
N PRO A 6 36.37 -12.71 -9.75
CA PRO A 6 35.81 -13.92 -10.35
C PRO A 6 35.13 -13.60 -11.70
N SER A 7 35.50 -14.41 -12.69
CA SER A 7 35.10 -14.32 -14.10
C SER A 7 33.64 -14.75 -14.31
N ARG A 8 32.92 -14.03 -15.17
CA ARG A 8 31.58 -14.36 -15.67
C ARG A 8 31.60 -15.74 -16.34
N ALA A 9 30.85 -16.70 -15.81
CA ALA A 9 30.55 -17.95 -16.50
C ALA A 9 29.51 -17.71 -17.60
N ALA A 10 29.87 -18.07 -18.82
CA ALA A 10 29.05 -17.96 -20.01
C ALA A 10 27.83 -18.91 -19.96
N ALA A 11 26.64 -18.37 -20.17
CA ALA A 11 25.41 -19.15 -20.32
C ALA A 11 25.45 -19.98 -21.60
N ARG A 12 25.23 -21.29 -21.47
CA ARG A 12 25.10 -22.22 -22.60
C ARG A 12 23.79 -21.97 -23.37
N PRO A 13 23.79 -21.96 -24.72
CA PRO A 13 22.56 -21.77 -25.50
C PRO A 13 21.70 -23.04 -25.50
N THR A 14 20.42 -22.89 -25.18
CA THR A 14 19.40 -23.93 -25.26
C THR A 14 18.86 -24.07 -26.71
N PRO A 15 18.46 -25.28 -27.14
CA PRO A 15 18.06 -25.53 -28.52
C PRO A 15 16.70 -24.90 -28.87
N ARG A 16 16.68 -24.18 -30.00
CA ARG A 16 15.51 -23.56 -30.63
C ARG A 16 14.48 -24.62 -31.06
N SER A 17 13.24 -24.48 -30.61
CA SER A 17 12.09 -25.21 -31.14
C SER A 17 11.66 -24.69 -32.52
N PRO A 18 11.14 -25.55 -33.42
CA PRO A 18 10.96 -25.22 -34.82
C PRO A 18 9.75 -24.33 -35.09
N ARG A 19 9.96 -23.41 -36.04
CA ARG A 19 9.00 -22.45 -36.60
C ARG A 19 7.72 -23.15 -37.07
N ARG A 20 6.57 -22.81 -36.49
CA ARG A 20 5.27 -22.97 -37.17
C ARG A 20 4.95 -21.68 -37.92
N ARG A 21 5.10 -21.75 -39.25
CA ARG A 21 4.42 -20.82 -40.17
C ARG A 21 2.93 -21.04 -39.98
N PHE A 22 2.20 -20.00 -39.59
CA PHE A 22 0.77 -19.94 -39.82
C PHE A 22 0.51 -18.87 -40.87
N LEU A 23 0.00 -19.38 -41.99
CA LEU A 23 -0.48 -18.65 -43.14
C LEU A 23 -1.66 -17.77 -42.70
N ALA A 24 -1.67 -16.52 -43.13
CA ALA A 24 -2.85 -15.66 -43.02
C ALA A 24 -3.94 -16.18 -43.97
N PRO A 25 -5.18 -16.40 -43.50
CA PRO A 25 -6.33 -16.39 -44.39
C PRO A 25 -6.86 -14.96 -44.50
N THR A 26 -6.84 -14.51 -45.75
CA THR A 26 -7.50 -13.34 -46.29
C THR A 26 -9.00 -13.34 -46.00
N SER A 27 -9.57 -12.15 -45.90
CA SER A 27 -11.00 -11.79 -45.87
C SER A 27 -11.76 -12.02 -44.55
N TYR A 28 -11.99 -10.92 -43.83
CA TYR A 28 -13.14 -10.80 -42.95
C TYR A 28 -14.09 -9.74 -43.50
N VAL A 29 -15.33 -10.18 -43.68
CA VAL A 29 -16.47 -9.50 -44.28
C VAL A 29 -16.93 -8.34 -43.42
N SER A 30 -17.11 -7.17 -44.04
CA SER A 30 -17.78 -6.01 -43.46
C SER A 30 -19.18 -6.36 -43.01
N ARG A 31 -19.42 -6.45 -41.70
CA ARG A 31 -20.78 -6.43 -41.13
C ARG A 31 -21.15 -5.01 -40.79
N THR A 32 -22.21 -4.58 -41.44
CA THR A 32 -22.97 -3.38 -41.22
C THR A 32 -23.35 -3.19 -39.75
N THR A 33 -23.37 -1.92 -39.37
CA THR A 33 -23.66 -1.31 -38.09
C THR A 33 -24.83 -1.97 -37.35
N ARG A 34 -24.54 -2.77 -36.32
CA ARG A 34 -25.49 -2.93 -35.20
C ARG A 34 -25.21 -1.80 -34.24
N HIS A 35 -26.19 -0.94 -34.06
CA HIS A 35 -26.26 0.03 -32.97
C HIS A 35 -26.04 -0.71 -31.64
N ARG A 36 -24.79 -0.73 -31.16
CA ARG A 36 -24.44 -1.27 -29.85
C ARG A 36 -24.89 -0.20 -28.85
N SER A 37 -25.91 -0.50 -28.06
CA SER A 37 -26.18 0.26 -26.84
C SER A 37 -24.87 0.43 -26.07
N PRO A 38 -24.61 1.60 -25.44
CA PRO A 38 -23.37 1.82 -24.70
C PRO A 38 -23.16 0.65 -23.72
N PRO A 39 -21.95 0.09 -23.61
CA PRO A 39 -21.71 -0.96 -22.65
C PRO A 39 -22.07 -0.40 -21.28
N GLU A 40 -23.09 -1.01 -20.67
CA GLU A 40 -23.39 -0.91 -19.25
C GLU A 40 -22.05 -1.00 -18.53
N ARG A 41 -21.72 -0.01 -17.70
CA ARG A 41 -20.45 0.06 -16.98
C ARG A 41 -20.32 -1.23 -16.19
N GLN A 42 -19.66 -2.23 -16.76
CA GLN A 42 -19.27 -3.44 -16.05
C GLN A 42 -18.40 -2.95 -14.92
N SER A 43 -18.91 -3.07 -13.69
CA SER A 43 -18.14 -2.78 -12.50
C SER A 43 -16.86 -3.59 -12.63
N VAL A 44 -15.74 -2.91 -12.83
CA VAL A 44 -14.43 -3.53 -12.65
C VAL A 44 -14.48 -3.99 -11.19
N ARG A 45 -14.60 -5.31 -10.97
CA ARG A 45 -14.44 -5.85 -9.63
C ARG A 45 -12.98 -5.61 -9.30
N ASP A 46 -12.71 -4.56 -8.53
CA ASP A 46 -11.40 -4.30 -7.97
C ASP A 46 -11.06 -5.49 -7.06
N ARG A 47 -10.33 -6.45 -7.64
CA ARG A 47 -9.81 -7.59 -6.90
C ARG A 47 -8.55 -7.12 -6.19
N HIS A 48 -8.72 -6.71 -4.94
CA HIS A 48 -7.61 -6.48 -4.03
C HIS A 48 -7.31 -7.76 -3.26
N GLU A 49 -6.11 -8.30 -3.42
CA GLU A 49 -5.60 -9.45 -2.67
C GLU A 49 -4.55 -8.94 -1.67
N PRO A 50 -4.90 -8.66 -0.41
CA PRO A 50 -3.95 -8.18 0.58
C PRO A 50 -2.99 -9.30 1.01
N PHE A 51 -1.71 -8.96 1.23
CA PHE A 51 -0.72 -9.84 1.84
C PHE A 51 -0.48 -9.44 3.30
N LEU A 52 -0.53 -10.40 4.22
CA LEU A 52 -0.28 -10.20 5.64
C LEU A 52 0.82 -11.14 6.10
N GLN A 53 1.82 -10.61 6.81
CA GLN A 53 2.88 -11.35 7.47
C GLN A 53 2.93 -10.98 8.94
N VAL A 54 3.01 -11.99 9.81
CA VAL A 54 3.22 -11.82 11.25
C VAL A 54 4.52 -12.51 11.63
N ILE A 55 5.38 -11.82 12.36
CA ILE A 55 6.66 -12.33 12.85
C ILE A 55 6.60 -12.28 14.38
N ASP A 56 6.80 -13.41 15.03
CA ASP A 56 6.87 -13.51 16.49
C ASP A 56 8.32 -13.28 16.98
N PRO A 57 8.60 -12.17 17.69
CA PRO A 57 9.93 -11.92 18.24
C PRO A 57 10.37 -12.96 19.28
N ALA A 58 9.43 -13.62 19.98
CA ALA A 58 9.74 -14.63 20.99
C ALA A 58 10.35 -15.90 20.36
N ALA A 59 10.00 -16.21 19.11
CA ALA A 59 10.60 -17.30 18.33
C ALA A 59 11.98 -16.95 17.75
N LEU A 60 12.44 -15.70 17.92
CA LEU A 60 13.73 -15.20 17.44
C LEU A 60 14.66 -14.92 18.64
N GLY A 61 14.94 -13.63 18.92
CA GLY A 61 15.82 -13.18 20.00
C GLY A 61 15.11 -12.91 21.32
N GLY A 62 13.82 -13.24 21.44
CA GLY A 62 12.99 -12.92 22.60
C GLY A 62 12.30 -11.56 22.49
N ALA A 63 11.08 -11.48 23.02
CA ALA A 63 10.28 -10.25 22.95
C ALA A 63 10.88 -9.09 23.76
N ALA A 64 11.47 -9.36 24.93
CA ALA A 64 12.10 -8.34 25.76
C ALA A 64 13.30 -7.69 25.05
N SER A 65 14.24 -8.49 24.55
CA SER A 65 15.39 -7.98 23.81
C SER A 65 14.98 -7.24 22.53
N TYR A 66 13.94 -7.71 21.83
CA TYR A 66 13.40 -6.97 20.68
C TYR A 66 12.86 -5.58 21.09
N LEU A 67 12.13 -5.49 22.21
CA LEU A 67 11.62 -4.22 22.72
C LEU A 67 12.76 -3.29 23.13
N ASP A 68 13.78 -3.79 23.82
CA ASP A 68 14.93 -3.00 24.25
C ASP A 68 15.66 -2.39 23.05
N GLU A 69 16.00 -3.22 22.05
CA GLU A 69 16.72 -2.78 20.84
C GLU A 69 15.89 -1.81 19.99
N THR A 70 14.60 -2.06 19.83
CA THR A 70 13.73 -1.17 19.04
C THR A 70 13.42 0.15 19.75
N THR A 71 13.38 0.14 21.08
CA THR A 71 13.27 1.36 21.90
C THR A 71 14.54 2.18 21.78
N TRP A 72 15.70 1.58 22.00
CA TRP A 72 16.99 2.25 21.84
C TRP A 72 17.15 2.86 20.44
N LEU A 73 16.78 2.10 19.39
CA LEU A 73 16.84 2.59 18.02
C LEU A 73 15.95 3.81 17.80
N THR A 74 14.73 3.80 18.35
CA THR A 74 13.79 4.92 18.25
C THR A 74 14.36 6.16 18.94
N ASP A 75 14.88 6.00 20.16
CA ASP A 75 15.46 7.08 20.95
C ASP A 75 16.69 7.67 20.26
N ALA A 76 17.56 6.82 19.69
CA ALA A 76 18.73 7.25 18.92
C ALA A 76 18.33 8.07 17.68
N CYS A 77 17.25 7.67 16.98
CA CYS A 77 16.72 8.46 15.87
C CYS A 77 16.24 9.84 16.34
N HIS A 78 15.48 9.91 17.43
CA HIS A 78 14.96 11.19 17.96
C HIS A 78 16.05 12.12 18.48
N ALA A 79 17.11 11.56 19.09
CA ALA A 79 18.24 12.32 19.61
C ALA A 79 19.17 12.87 18.52
N ASN A 80 19.04 12.40 17.28
CA ASN A 80 19.90 12.85 16.18
C ASN A 80 19.64 14.34 15.86
N PRO A 81 20.67 15.21 15.88
CA PRO A 81 20.49 16.63 15.60
C PRO A 81 19.87 16.86 14.22
N PRO A 82 18.82 17.69 14.11
CA PRO A 82 18.26 18.01 12.82
C PRO A 82 19.26 18.85 12.01
N LYS A 83 19.12 18.81 10.68
CA LYS A 83 19.83 19.76 9.81
C LYS A 83 19.51 21.21 10.22
N PRO A 84 20.41 22.19 10.01
CA PRO A 84 20.13 23.58 10.30
C PRO A 84 18.81 24.05 9.68
N GLY A 85 17.92 24.62 10.51
CA GLY A 85 16.57 25.05 10.10
C GLY A 85 15.56 23.93 9.85
N GLY A 86 15.90 22.67 10.14
CA GLY A 86 15.01 21.52 10.03
C GLY A 86 14.23 21.21 11.31
N GLU A 87 13.10 20.53 11.15
CA GLU A 87 12.36 19.93 12.27
C GLU A 87 13.14 18.77 12.90
N ALA A 88 12.86 18.48 14.17
CA ALA A 88 13.37 17.30 14.86
C ALA A 88 13.03 16.01 14.11
N VAL A 89 13.93 15.02 14.19
CA VAL A 89 13.74 13.72 13.55
C VAL A 89 12.50 13.02 14.09
N ARG A 90 11.78 12.33 13.20
CA ARG A 90 10.58 11.54 13.52
C ARG A 90 10.77 10.12 13.02
N VAL A 91 10.18 9.17 13.73
CA VAL A 91 10.04 7.79 13.25
C VAL A 91 8.63 7.55 12.69
N PRO A 92 8.46 6.55 11.80
CA PRO A 92 7.14 6.17 11.30
C PRO A 92 6.15 5.94 12.45
N GLY A 93 4.97 6.56 12.36
CA GLY A 93 3.92 6.45 13.37
C GLY A 93 3.90 7.57 14.41
N ASP A 94 4.97 8.36 14.60
CA ASP A 94 4.98 9.40 15.63
C ASP A 94 3.85 10.42 15.48
N ARG A 95 3.63 10.93 14.26
CA ARG A 95 2.55 11.91 14.01
C ARG A 95 1.17 11.29 14.21
N ALA A 96 1.02 10.01 13.86
CA ALA A 96 -0.23 9.29 14.07
C ALA A 96 -0.51 9.13 15.57
N ARG A 97 0.49 8.77 16.37
CA ARG A 97 0.38 8.67 17.84
C ARG A 97 -0.02 10.01 18.46
N THR A 98 0.60 11.12 18.04
CA THR A 98 0.19 12.47 18.48
C THR A 98 -1.29 12.70 18.15
N ARG A 99 -1.70 12.53 16.90
CA ARG A 99 -3.09 12.78 16.47
C ARG A 99 -4.12 11.90 17.15
N ILE A 100 -3.80 10.63 17.41
CA ILE A 100 -4.68 9.72 18.15
C ILE A 100 -4.90 10.25 19.57
N LYS A 101 -3.83 10.64 20.27
CA LYS A 101 -3.93 11.24 21.60
C LYS A 101 -4.78 12.50 21.57
N GLU A 102 -4.51 13.40 20.62
CA GLU A 102 -5.28 14.63 20.46
C GLU A 102 -6.76 14.36 20.17
N ALA A 103 -7.07 13.39 19.31
CA ALA A 103 -8.44 13.02 18.95
C ALA A 103 -9.17 12.35 20.12
N GLN A 104 -8.47 11.60 20.97
CA GLN A 104 -9.04 11.03 22.19
C GLN A 104 -9.40 12.12 23.21
N GLU A 105 -8.59 13.17 23.30
CA GLU A 105 -8.79 14.27 24.25
C GLU A 105 -9.79 15.33 23.75
N ARG A 106 -9.79 15.64 22.45
CA ARG A 106 -10.52 16.77 21.85
C ARG A 106 -11.55 16.39 20.80
N GLY A 107 -11.72 15.09 20.55
CA GLY A 107 -12.51 14.59 19.44
C GLY A 107 -11.86 14.77 18.07
N VAL A 108 -12.51 14.22 17.05
CA VAL A 108 -12.07 14.33 15.65
C VAL A 108 -12.82 15.48 14.98
N THR A 109 -12.09 16.47 14.47
CA THR A 109 -12.68 17.54 13.67
C THR A 109 -13.15 17.00 12.32
N LEU A 110 -14.45 17.08 12.06
CA LEU A 110 -15.05 16.71 10.77
C LEU A 110 -15.44 17.97 10.02
N ASP A 111 -15.09 18.04 8.73
CA ASP A 111 -15.58 19.10 7.86
C ASP A 111 -17.10 18.98 7.64
N ARG A 112 -17.77 20.11 7.40
CA ARG A 112 -19.22 20.14 7.17
C ARG A 112 -19.66 19.28 5.98
N SER A 113 -18.84 19.19 4.93
CA SER A 113 -19.13 18.33 3.78
C SER A 113 -19.13 16.84 4.15
N ILE A 114 -18.25 16.42 5.06
CA ILE A 114 -18.21 15.04 5.56
C ILE A 114 -19.48 14.75 6.35
N VAL A 115 -19.81 15.62 7.32
CA VAL A 115 -21.02 15.49 8.14
C VAL A 115 -22.25 15.38 7.22
N SER A 116 -22.44 16.33 6.29
CA SER A 116 -23.56 16.28 5.35
C SER A 116 -23.59 15.02 4.49
N GLY A 117 -22.42 14.52 4.08
CA GLY A 117 -22.32 13.32 3.26
C GLY A 117 -22.74 12.05 3.99
N ILE A 118 -22.44 11.95 5.29
CA ILE A 118 -22.75 10.77 6.10
C ILE A 118 -24.09 10.86 6.83
N SER A 119 -24.59 12.06 7.15
CA SER A 119 -25.87 12.26 7.86
C SER A 119 -27.04 11.58 7.15
N ARG A 120 -27.05 11.57 5.82
CA ARG A 120 -28.08 10.84 5.04
C ARG A 120 -28.12 9.35 5.40
N TYR A 121 -26.95 8.71 5.46
CA TYR A 121 -26.87 7.28 5.73
C TYR A 121 -27.21 6.95 7.18
N VAL A 122 -26.83 7.83 8.12
CA VAL A 122 -27.18 7.70 9.54
C VAL A 122 -28.71 7.67 9.72
N LEU A 123 -29.44 8.54 9.01
CA LEU A 123 -30.91 8.52 9.00
C LEU A 123 -31.49 7.28 8.33
N GLU A 124 -30.91 6.83 7.21
CA GLU A 124 -31.38 5.63 6.48
C GLU A 124 -31.29 4.36 7.35
N ILE A 125 -30.29 4.26 8.23
CA ILE A 125 -30.13 3.14 9.16
C ILE A 125 -30.88 3.34 10.49
N GLY A 126 -31.58 4.46 10.67
CA GLY A 126 -32.36 4.76 11.87
C GLY A 126 -31.54 5.12 13.10
N GLU A 127 -30.28 5.54 12.92
CA GLU A 127 -29.39 5.96 14.00
C GLU A 127 -29.35 7.49 14.13
N GLU A 128 -28.86 7.98 15.27
CA GLU A 128 -28.61 9.41 15.49
C GLU A 128 -27.12 9.75 15.27
N PHE A 129 -26.85 10.95 14.76
CA PHE A 129 -25.48 11.42 14.63
C PHE A 129 -24.88 11.70 16.01
N PRO A 130 -23.66 11.23 16.32
CA PRO A 130 -23.06 11.42 17.63
C PRO A 130 -22.88 12.91 17.96
N HIS A 131 -23.13 13.28 19.21
CA HIS A 131 -22.90 14.64 19.66
C HIS A 131 -21.40 14.97 19.67
N PRO A 132 -21.02 16.22 19.32
CA PRO A 132 -19.64 16.67 19.44
C PRO A 132 -19.10 16.53 20.87
N LEU A 133 -17.81 16.24 20.97
CA LEU A 133 -17.05 16.24 22.24
C LEU A 133 -16.74 17.67 22.70
#